data_AF-A0A504ISN0-F1
#
_entry.id   AF-A0A504ISN0-F1
#
_cell.length_a   1.000
_cell.length_b   1.000
_cell.length_c   1.000
_cell.angle_alpha   90.00
_cell.angle_beta   90.00
_cell.angle_gamma   90.00
#
_symmetry.space_group_name_H-M   'P 1'
#
loop_
_entity.id
_entity.type
_entity.pdbx_description
1 polymer ?
#
loop_
_entity_poly.entity_id
_entity_poly.type
_entity_poly.pdbx_seq_one_letter_code
_entity_poly.pdbx_strand_id
1 'polypeptide(L)'
;MSKGHVVVDGAICKCKFGNTPDTFVVQTQQKGYINDGAGSKKLIGNTMDIGMPLQAKTFGQCKLQPSNSGFLPCVPSITAWQDVYEKVELPNGGQILTEKSKATCAIAGASCIEFTYHGQTAAAGNSDIEQTNAQAQSQLNPLVNMKKFTEVTEPEDLSVAPVEDEAVEDEKLKFKAYFHRLYDYKGEFGFDWMRYNYIPENNADGKSICDDYEKLKKEYTPFTIEGEDYFVPWLSMFPKQEGVQLNLTVHIYNDYIPTTDEDIIKLPSKNGIRFKPDVIDVADADMEDVPITIYCDEPLTEDTTIELKDKDDETVGKIHIVKNVDHEQFHFEITPVRILRGVSKESDKEAIENKIDLPKGFGDTNKDITGDLQNLQDYLNTQSLNQALLQCKIGKVYDIVIDEQEWIDDGLIVEEGCMFKGDEVLDKFRKEFKRQHPKQYSKRGIIVFLSPLNKEKSGGEGEIIDIDAKQCAIYNSNLWKKTTFAHEISHVLGLSHSFQEKAAPQDITRYNKRIVEIDDYFNYLLNSSTPEEEIAKEWNQFKNEYRELREYLYIYYRNPFKFKKYETENIMDYSSTRVSFWRYQWKALQEDTKKFYSKK
;
A
#
# COMPACT_ATOMS: atom_id res chain seq x y z
N MET A 1 -31.26 -5.77 18.61
CA MET A 1 -30.78 -5.04 19.82
C MET A 1 -30.29 -3.68 19.35
N SER A 2 -30.54 -2.58 20.08
CA SER A 2 -30.42 -1.24 19.50
C SER A 2 -28.98 -0.91 19.06
N LYS A 3 -28.75 -0.93 17.74
CA LYS A 3 -27.61 -0.38 17.01
C LYS A 3 -27.22 0.98 17.61
N GLY A 4 -25.99 1.13 18.06
CA GLY A 4 -25.50 2.35 18.69
C GLY A 4 -24.01 2.47 18.48
N HIS A 5 -23.56 3.44 17.69
CA HIS A 5 -22.14 3.63 17.42
C HIS A 5 -21.40 4.16 18.66
N VAL A 6 -20.20 3.62 18.91
CA VAL A 6 -19.29 4.11 19.97
C VAL A 6 -18.82 5.51 19.63
N VAL A 7 -18.85 6.42 20.61
CA VAL A 7 -18.30 7.77 20.44
C VAL A 7 -16.78 7.71 20.58
N VAL A 8 -16.08 8.34 19.64
CA VAL A 8 -14.62 8.45 19.65
C VAL A 8 -14.13 9.89 19.64
N ASP A 9 -12.84 10.08 19.87
CA ASP A 9 -12.15 11.35 19.71
C ASP A 9 -12.40 11.95 18.33
N GLY A 10 -12.82 13.21 18.29
CA GLY A 10 -13.28 13.87 17.05
C GLY A 10 -14.79 13.77 16.78
N ALA A 11 -15.58 13.16 17.67
CA ALA A 11 -17.04 13.19 17.59
C ALA A 11 -17.59 14.62 17.64
N ILE A 12 -18.75 14.87 17.02
CA ILE A 12 -19.41 16.18 17.04
C ILE A 12 -20.59 16.12 18.01
N CYS A 13 -20.66 17.10 18.89
CA CYS A 13 -21.77 17.26 19.83
C CYS A 13 -22.37 18.66 19.76
N LYS A 14 -23.63 18.78 20.16
CA LYS A 14 -24.34 20.06 20.24
C LYS A 14 -25.07 20.20 21.56
N CYS A 15 -25.17 21.43 22.06
CA CYS A 15 -26.02 21.76 23.21
C CYS A 15 -27.36 22.33 22.72
N LYS A 16 -28.48 21.85 23.26
CA LYS A 16 -29.84 22.37 22.93
C LYS A 16 -30.04 23.85 23.25
N PHE A 17 -29.22 24.39 24.15
CA PHE A 17 -29.22 25.81 24.53
C PHE A 17 -28.08 26.62 23.89
N GLY A 18 -27.16 25.96 23.18
CA GLY A 18 -26.12 26.59 22.37
C GLY A 18 -26.63 26.93 20.97
N ASN A 19 -25.80 27.61 20.18
CA ASN A 19 -26.09 27.92 18.78
C ASN A 19 -25.03 27.39 17.80
N THR A 20 -23.93 26.81 18.29
CA THR A 20 -22.88 26.21 17.47
C THR A 20 -22.50 24.84 18.05
N PRO A 21 -22.29 23.79 17.22
CA PRO A 21 -21.72 22.51 17.68
C PRO A 21 -20.22 22.64 18.00
N ASP A 22 -19.67 21.66 18.71
CA ASP A 22 -18.24 21.57 19.02
C ASP A 22 -17.76 20.12 18.90
N THR A 23 -16.44 19.95 18.76
CA THR A 23 -15.77 18.66 18.64
C THR A 23 -15.42 18.13 20.04
N PHE A 24 -15.86 16.91 20.33
CA PHE A 24 -15.54 16.18 21.54
C PHE A 24 -14.11 15.65 21.50
N VAL A 25 -13.39 15.81 22.61
CA VAL A 25 -11.99 15.42 22.78
C VAL A 25 -11.85 14.50 23.99
N VAL A 26 -11.27 13.33 23.79
CA VAL A 26 -10.98 12.38 24.86
C VAL A 26 -9.74 12.84 25.62
N GLN A 27 -9.90 13.17 26.90
CA GLN A 27 -8.83 13.75 27.72
C GLN A 27 -8.33 12.82 28.82
N THR A 28 -9.13 11.80 29.17
CA THR A 28 -8.95 11.04 30.41
C THR A 28 -8.22 9.72 30.27
N GLN A 29 -7.89 9.31 29.04
CA GLN A 29 -7.21 8.04 28.77
C GLN A 29 -6.38 8.13 27.47
N GLN A 30 -5.42 7.21 27.30
CA GLN A 30 -4.48 7.18 26.15
C GLN A 30 -4.33 5.77 25.54
N LYS A 31 -5.16 4.81 25.95
CA LYS A 31 -4.98 3.37 25.67
C LYS A 31 -6.19 2.70 25.03
N GLY A 32 -7.41 3.11 25.39
CA GLY A 32 -8.64 2.59 24.80
C GLY A 32 -8.90 3.31 23.48
N TYR A 33 -8.81 2.61 22.37
CA TYR A 33 -9.11 3.13 21.05
C TYR A 33 -9.88 2.09 20.25
N ILE A 34 -10.61 2.54 19.24
CA ILE A 34 -11.09 1.67 18.16
C ILE A 34 -10.44 2.12 16.86
N ASN A 35 -10.34 1.19 15.92
CA ASN A 35 -10.02 1.52 14.54
C ASN A 35 -11.34 1.86 13.85
N ASP A 36 -11.44 3.06 13.28
CA ASP A 36 -12.61 3.37 12.45
C ASP A 36 -12.52 2.63 11.10
N GLY A 37 -13.56 2.72 10.26
CA GLY A 37 -13.62 2.05 8.95
C GLY A 37 -12.52 2.49 7.97
N ALA A 38 -11.74 3.53 8.30
CA ALA A 38 -10.57 3.97 7.55
C ALA A 38 -9.24 3.45 8.16
N GLY A 39 -9.28 2.59 9.17
CA GLY A 39 -8.12 2.04 9.87
C GLY A 39 -7.40 3.03 10.79
N SER A 40 -8.01 4.18 11.10
CA SER A 40 -7.40 5.19 11.97
C SER A 40 -7.70 4.91 13.44
N LYS A 41 -6.67 4.92 14.30
CA LYS A 41 -6.83 4.78 15.75
C LYS A 41 -7.48 6.02 16.34
N LYS A 42 -8.70 5.89 16.88
CA LYS A 42 -9.40 6.97 17.59
C LYS A 42 -9.72 6.56 19.02
N LEU A 43 -9.37 7.42 19.97
CA LEU A 43 -9.57 7.15 21.40
C LEU A 43 -11.07 7.04 21.70
N ILE A 44 -11.46 6.07 22.54
CA ILE A 44 -12.86 5.85 22.94
C ILE A 44 -13.27 6.94 23.95
N GLY A 45 -14.41 7.58 23.70
CA GLY A 45 -15.05 8.50 24.63
C GLY A 45 -15.69 7.77 25.81
N ASN A 46 -15.53 8.32 27.02
CA ASN A 46 -15.98 7.64 28.23
C ASN A 46 -16.56 8.58 29.29
N THR A 47 -17.22 8.02 30.30
CA THR A 47 -17.90 8.79 31.35
C THR A 47 -16.98 9.63 32.23
N MET A 48 -15.66 9.41 32.20
CA MET A 48 -14.69 10.26 32.91
C MET A 48 -14.33 11.52 32.14
N ASP A 49 -14.68 11.65 30.85
CA ASP A 49 -14.50 12.87 30.07
C ASP A 49 -15.53 13.95 30.50
N ILE A 50 -15.31 14.52 31.68
CA ILE A 50 -16.12 15.56 32.33
C ILE A 50 -15.39 16.91 32.35
N GLY A 51 -16.07 17.97 32.79
CA GLY A 51 -15.54 19.33 32.73
C GLY A 51 -15.68 19.92 31.33
N MET A 52 -14.60 20.02 30.56
CA MET A 52 -14.62 20.67 29.25
C MET A 52 -13.86 19.85 28.18
N PRO A 53 -14.37 18.65 27.84
CA PRO A 53 -13.78 17.75 26.84
C PRO A 53 -14.11 18.20 25.41
N LEU A 54 -13.89 19.48 25.10
CA LEU A 54 -14.30 20.09 23.83
C LEU A 54 -13.14 20.88 23.21
N GLN A 55 -13.04 20.85 21.89
CA GLN A 55 -11.95 21.49 21.15
C GLN A 55 -12.04 23.02 21.18
N ALA A 56 -13.19 23.59 20.77
CA ALA A 56 -13.42 25.03 20.80
C ALA A 56 -13.84 25.55 22.19
N LYS A 57 -14.16 24.63 23.12
CA LYS A 57 -14.49 24.91 24.52
C LYS A 57 -15.77 25.75 24.67
N THR A 58 -16.67 25.73 23.68
CA THR A 58 -17.90 26.51 23.69
C THR A 58 -18.93 26.00 22.68
N PHE A 59 -20.22 26.12 23.00
CA PHE A 59 -21.32 25.93 22.05
C PHE A 59 -21.86 27.28 21.50
N GLY A 60 -21.00 28.29 21.45
CA GLY A 60 -21.34 29.66 21.06
C GLY A 60 -22.03 30.45 22.18
N GLN A 61 -23.25 30.93 21.97
CA GLN A 61 -24.03 31.66 22.98
C GLN A 61 -25.00 30.74 23.74
N CYS A 62 -25.08 30.87 25.06
CA CYS A 62 -25.95 30.04 25.89
C CYS A 62 -27.29 30.72 26.20
N LYS A 63 -28.40 30.16 25.69
CA LYS A 63 -29.76 30.68 25.94
C LYS A 63 -30.18 30.69 27.41
N LEU A 64 -29.51 29.92 28.26
CA LEU A 64 -29.76 29.91 29.72
C LEU A 64 -29.01 31.02 30.47
N GLN A 65 -28.19 31.82 29.80
CA GLN A 65 -27.44 32.93 30.39
C GLN A 65 -27.77 34.25 29.69
N PRO A 66 -28.96 34.84 29.93
CA PRO A 66 -29.34 36.12 29.34
C PRO A 66 -28.47 37.28 29.85
N SER A 67 -28.25 38.28 29.00
CA SER A 67 -27.58 39.55 29.32
C SER A 67 -28.32 40.73 28.70
N ASN A 68 -27.94 41.96 29.06
CA ASN A 68 -28.60 43.18 28.58
C ASN A 68 -28.56 43.36 27.04
N SER A 69 -27.70 42.63 26.33
CA SER A 69 -27.54 42.72 24.87
C SER A 69 -27.63 41.37 24.16
N GLY A 70 -28.29 40.37 24.78
CA GLY A 70 -28.47 39.03 24.20
C GLY A 70 -28.17 37.92 25.20
N PHE A 71 -27.25 37.02 24.85
CA PHE A 71 -26.86 35.88 25.68
C PHE A 71 -25.35 35.86 25.90
N LEU A 72 -24.91 35.42 27.08
CA LEU A 72 -23.50 35.24 27.38
C LEU A 72 -22.91 34.05 26.60
N PRO A 73 -21.59 34.07 26.33
CA PRO A 73 -20.89 32.92 25.76
C PRO A 73 -21.07 31.67 26.63
N CYS A 74 -21.30 30.53 25.99
CA CYS A 74 -21.37 29.25 26.65
C CYS A 74 -19.99 28.85 27.16
N VAL A 75 -19.90 28.56 28.46
CA VAL A 75 -18.74 27.93 29.09
C VAL A 75 -19.20 26.54 29.59
N PRO A 76 -19.12 25.50 28.75
CA PRO A 76 -19.62 24.18 29.09
C PRO A 76 -18.86 23.61 30.29
N SER A 77 -19.61 23.06 31.25
CA SER A 77 -19.05 22.30 32.36
C SER A 77 -19.87 21.02 32.50
N ILE A 78 -19.40 19.95 31.87
CA ILE A 78 -20.04 18.65 31.88
C ILE A 78 -19.84 18.02 33.26
N THR A 79 -20.94 17.62 33.90
CA THR A 79 -20.92 17.04 35.26
C THR A 79 -21.21 15.55 35.27
N ALA A 80 -21.91 15.04 34.26
CA ALA A 80 -22.25 13.63 34.15
C ALA A 80 -22.67 13.29 32.71
N TRP A 81 -22.53 12.00 32.39
CA TRP A 81 -23.06 11.36 31.18
C TRP A 81 -24.13 10.35 31.56
N GLN A 82 -25.16 10.22 30.73
CA GLN A 82 -26.22 9.23 30.85
C GLN A 82 -26.44 8.52 29.51
N ASP A 83 -27.24 7.44 29.51
CA ASP A 83 -27.52 6.63 28.33
C ASP A 83 -26.22 6.04 27.73
N VAL A 84 -25.38 5.47 28.60
CA VAL A 84 -24.03 4.95 28.31
C VAL A 84 -24.03 3.45 28.10
N TYR A 85 -22.94 2.90 27.57
CA TYR A 85 -22.77 1.45 27.44
C TYR A 85 -22.17 0.87 28.72
N GLU A 86 -23.02 0.29 29.57
CA GLU A 86 -22.67 -0.12 30.94
C GLU A 86 -21.96 -1.47 31.03
N LYS A 87 -21.92 -2.26 29.94
CA LYS A 87 -21.36 -3.62 29.94
C LYS A 87 -19.83 -3.67 29.94
N VAL A 88 -19.16 -2.55 29.65
CA VAL A 88 -17.70 -2.45 29.56
C VAL A 88 -17.22 -1.24 30.33
N GLU A 89 -16.25 -1.47 31.22
CA GLU A 89 -15.56 -0.45 31.99
C GLU A 89 -14.12 -0.33 31.49
N LEU A 90 -13.70 0.89 31.18
CA LEU A 90 -12.33 1.21 30.76
C LEU A 90 -11.38 1.22 31.97
N PRO A 91 -10.05 1.07 31.77
CA PRO A 91 -9.07 1.03 32.87
C PRO A 91 -9.05 2.27 33.79
N ASN A 92 -9.63 3.40 33.36
CA ASN A 92 -9.79 4.61 34.16
C ASN A 92 -11.08 4.64 35.00
N GLY A 93 -11.86 3.55 35.01
CA GLY A 93 -13.15 3.43 35.69
C GLY A 93 -14.34 4.02 34.91
N GLY A 94 -14.11 4.48 33.67
CA GLY A 94 -15.14 5.08 32.83
C GLY A 94 -15.93 4.07 32.00
N GLN A 95 -17.24 4.28 31.85
CA GLN A 95 -18.09 3.53 30.94
C GLN A 95 -18.06 4.14 29.53
N ILE A 96 -18.30 3.34 28.49
CA ILE A 96 -18.19 3.79 27.10
C ILE A 96 -19.38 4.68 26.71
N LEU A 97 -19.09 5.80 26.04
CA LEU A 97 -20.11 6.66 25.45
C LEU A 97 -20.55 6.13 24.07
N THR A 98 -21.84 6.26 23.79
CA THR A 98 -22.44 5.96 22.49
C THR A 98 -23.06 7.22 21.89
N GLU A 99 -23.45 7.18 20.63
CA GLU A 99 -24.16 8.30 19.98
C GLU A 99 -25.47 8.70 20.69
N LYS A 100 -26.05 7.79 21.50
CA LYS A 100 -27.26 8.06 22.30
C LYS A 100 -26.93 8.70 23.64
N SER A 101 -25.67 8.68 24.06
CA SER A 101 -25.24 9.24 25.33
C SER A 101 -25.45 10.75 25.38
N LYS A 102 -25.91 11.24 26.52
CA LYS A 102 -26.20 12.66 26.73
C LYS A 102 -25.42 13.20 27.91
N ALA A 103 -24.89 14.41 27.76
CA ALA A 103 -24.16 15.10 28.82
C ALA A 103 -25.06 16.12 29.54
N THR A 104 -24.94 16.13 30.87
CA THR A 104 -25.47 17.17 31.74
C THR A 104 -24.44 18.29 31.88
N CYS A 105 -24.86 19.52 31.58
CA CYS A 105 -24.07 20.72 31.85
C CYS A 105 -24.47 21.34 33.19
N ALA A 106 -23.50 21.80 33.99
CA ALA A 106 -23.71 22.43 35.29
C ALA A 106 -24.68 23.63 35.24
N ILE A 107 -24.69 24.38 34.12
CA ILE A 107 -25.60 25.52 33.92
C ILE A 107 -27.04 25.07 33.68
N ALA A 108 -27.23 23.96 32.96
CA ALA A 108 -28.55 23.43 32.64
C ALA A 108 -29.14 22.56 33.75
N GLY A 109 -28.29 21.94 34.58
CA GLY A 109 -28.70 21.01 35.65
C GLY A 109 -29.38 19.74 35.14
N ALA A 110 -29.45 19.54 33.82
CA ALA A 110 -30.07 18.41 33.16
C ALA A 110 -29.36 18.12 31.82
N SER A 111 -29.59 16.93 31.28
CA SER A 111 -29.03 16.50 30.00
C SER A 111 -29.45 17.44 28.86
N CYS A 112 -28.44 18.07 28.27
CA CYS A 112 -28.62 19.14 27.29
C CYS A 112 -27.61 19.09 26.13
N ILE A 113 -26.58 18.24 26.22
CA ILE A 113 -25.59 18.02 25.17
C ILE A 113 -25.81 16.61 24.61
N GLU A 114 -25.87 16.49 23.29
CA GLU A 114 -26.04 15.23 22.56
C GLU A 114 -25.04 15.13 21.41
N PHE A 115 -24.65 13.92 21.05
CA PHE A 115 -23.82 13.67 19.88
C PHE A 115 -24.64 13.74 18.60
N THR A 116 -24.10 14.40 17.58
CA THR A 116 -24.68 14.44 16.23
C THR A 116 -23.85 13.64 15.24
N TYR A 117 -22.63 13.30 15.60
CA TYR A 117 -21.75 12.40 14.85
C TYR A 117 -20.82 11.71 15.84
N HIS A 118 -20.75 10.39 15.78
CA HIS A 118 -19.98 9.56 16.72
C HIS A 118 -18.46 9.62 16.51
N GLY A 119 -17.98 10.29 15.46
CA GLY A 119 -16.55 10.52 15.24
C GLY A 119 -15.83 9.40 14.48
N GLN A 120 -16.50 8.27 14.21
CA GLN A 120 -15.93 7.19 13.39
C GLN A 120 -16.25 7.42 11.92
N THR A 121 -15.28 7.21 11.04
CA THR A 121 -15.47 7.32 9.60
C THR A 121 -15.88 5.95 9.07
N ALA A 122 -17.07 5.83 8.47
CA ALA A 122 -17.45 4.60 7.78
C ALA A 122 -16.59 4.43 6.51
N ALA A 123 -16.21 3.20 6.18
CA ALA A 123 -15.91 2.88 4.79
C ALA A 123 -17.23 3.02 4.03
N ALA A 124 -17.28 3.87 3.01
CA ALA A 124 -18.53 4.16 2.30
C ALA A 124 -19.07 2.91 1.60
N GLY A 125 -20.04 2.23 2.22
CA GLY A 125 -21.09 1.48 1.54
C GLY A 125 -22.29 2.41 1.35
N ASN A 126 -22.80 2.52 0.13
CA ASN A 126 -23.96 3.33 -0.18
C ASN A 126 -25.24 2.71 0.40
N SER A 127 -25.78 3.30 1.46
CA SER A 127 -27.24 3.37 1.70
C SER A 127 -27.58 4.43 2.75
N ASP A 128 -28.47 5.34 2.34
CA ASP A 128 -29.32 6.22 3.15
C ASP A 128 -28.76 7.52 3.77
N ILE A 129 -28.77 8.59 2.96
CA ILE A 129 -29.21 9.91 3.41
C ILE A 129 -30.36 10.37 2.51
N GLU A 130 -31.53 9.74 2.66
CA GLU A 130 -32.80 10.43 2.48
C GLU A 130 -33.30 10.87 3.87
N GLN A 131 -33.09 12.15 4.18
CA GLN A 131 -34.08 13.07 4.74
C GLN A 131 -33.40 14.37 5.12
N THR A 132 -33.54 15.42 4.29
CA THR A 132 -34.18 16.66 4.75
C THR A 132 -34.38 17.69 3.62
N ASN A 133 -35.66 17.98 3.39
CA ASN A 133 -36.28 19.24 2.96
C ASN A 133 -35.86 19.93 1.65
N ALA A 134 -36.68 19.70 0.62
CA ALA A 134 -37.69 20.67 0.16
C ALA A 134 -37.41 22.16 0.46
N GLN A 135 -36.45 22.78 -0.25
CA GLN A 135 -36.51 24.23 -0.54
C GLN A 135 -35.63 24.74 -1.70
N ALA A 136 -35.05 23.87 -2.54
CA ALA A 136 -34.17 24.30 -3.63
C ALA A 136 -34.52 23.72 -5.02
N GLN A 137 -35.77 23.31 -5.25
CA GLN A 137 -36.23 22.85 -6.58
C GLN A 137 -37.57 23.47 -6.99
N SER A 138 -37.84 24.69 -6.54
CA SER A 138 -38.55 25.65 -7.38
C SER A 138 -37.48 26.30 -8.27
N GLN A 139 -37.76 26.43 -9.57
CA GLN A 139 -36.87 26.94 -10.63
C GLN A 139 -36.15 25.83 -11.40
N LEU A 140 -36.87 25.19 -12.33
CA LEU A 140 -36.58 25.16 -13.79
C LEU A 140 -37.43 24.05 -14.45
N ASN A 141 -38.69 24.39 -14.74
CA ASN A 141 -39.69 23.66 -15.58
C ASN A 141 -39.20 23.56 -17.05
N PRO A 142 -39.74 22.75 -18.01
CA PRO A 142 -41.13 22.25 -18.07
C PRO A 142 -41.37 20.86 -18.72
N LEU A 143 -42.65 20.46 -18.77
CA LEU A 143 -43.27 19.39 -19.58
C LEU A 143 -43.45 18.04 -18.85
N VAL A 144 -44.59 17.83 -18.19
CA VAL A 144 -45.82 17.22 -18.74
C VAL A 144 -46.89 17.21 -17.63
N ASN A 145 -48.14 17.24 -18.08
CA ASN A 145 -49.29 17.84 -17.45
C ASN A 145 -50.20 16.80 -16.74
N MET A 146 -50.65 17.20 -15.55
CA MET A 146 -51.85 16.81 -14.78
C MET A 146 -52.73 15.64 -15.29
N LYS A 147 -53.15 14.78 -14.36
CA LYS A 147 -54.52 14.82 -13.79
C LYS A 147 -54.79 13.71 -12.76
N LYS A 148 -55.35 14.16 -11.62
CA LYS A 148 -56.50 13.56 -10.88
C LYS A 148 -56.22 12.26 -10.11
N PHE A 149 -56.62 12.05 -8.85
CA PHE A 149 -57.62 12.68 -7.98
C PHE A 149 -57.18 12.55 -6.51
N THR A 150 -57.55 13.55 -5.72
CA THR A 150 -57.67 13.52 -4.26
C THR A 150 -58.87 12.68 -3.81
N GLU A 151 -58.76 12.03 -2.65
CA GLU A 151 -59.59 12.17 -1.44
C GLU A 151 -59.89 10.85 -0.70
N VAL A 152 -59.79 10.98 0.61
CA VAL A 152 -59.92 9.97 1.67
C VAL A 152 -61.37 9.91 2.16
N THR A 153 -61.91 8.72 2.39
CA THR A 153 -62.98 8.49 3.40
C THR A 153 -62.87 7.08 4.00
N GLU A 154 -62.80 6.98 5.32
CA GLU A 154 -63.03 5.79 6.17
C GLU A 154 -64.53 5.67 6.55
N PRO A 155 -64.99 4.65 7.34
CA PRO A 155 -64.78 3.19 7.27
C PRO A 155 -66.11 2.40 7.40
N GLU A 156 -66.22 1.17 6.86
CA GLU A 156 -67.21 0.16 7.32
C GLU A 156 -66.68 -1.28 7.17
N ASP A 157 -67.26 -2.16 7.99
CA ASP A 157 -66.72 -3.37 8.63
C ASP A 157 -66.65 -4.67 7.78
N LEU A 158 -65.69 -5.53 8.15
CA LEU A 158 -65.68 -7.01 8.15
C LEU A 158 -65.98 -7.82 6.87
N SER A 159 -64.93 -8.43 6.30
CA SER A 159 -64.81 -9.91 6.28
C SER A 159 -63.35 -10.34 6.03
N VAL A 160 -62.82 -11.13 6.96
CA VAL A 160 -61.47 -11.70 6.91
C VAL A 160 -61.50 -12.91 5.97
N ALA A 161 -60.80 -12.81 4.83
CA ALA A 161 -60.33 -13.98 4.11
C ALA A 161 -59.03 -14.46 4.78
N PRO A 162 -58.74 -15.78 4.82
CA PRO A 162 -57.47 -16.26 5.35
C PRO A 162 -56.35 -15.70 4.47
N VAL A 163 -55.48 -14.89 5.05
CA VAL A 163 -54.18 -14.60 4.45
C VAL A 163 -53.43 -15.93 4.51
N GLU A 164 -53.16 -16.49 3.32
CA GLU A 164 -52.18 -17.55 3.19
C GLU A 164 -50.87 -17.01 3.76
N ASP A 165 -50.30 -17.71 4.74
CA ASP A 165 -48.95 -17.42 5.23
C ASP A 165 -48.00 -17.51 4.03
N GLU A 166 -47.69 -16.38 3.41
CA GLU A 166 -46.51 -16.24 2.58
C GLU A 166 -45.33 -16.53 3.52
N ALA A 167 -44.70 -17.69 3.31
CA ALA A 167 -43.47 -18.04 3.99
C ALA A 167 -42.50 -16.86 3.81
N VAL A 168 -42.19 -16.17 4.90
CA VAL A 168 -41.05 -15.26 4.95
C VAL A 168 -39.84 -16.13 4.65
N GLU A 169 -39.27 -16.01 3.44
CA GLU A 169 -37.93 -16.54 3.19
C GLU A 169 -37.03 -15.91 4.25
N ASP A 170 -36.46 -16.74 5.12
CA ASP A 170 -35.46 -16.31 6.09
C ASP A 170 -34.31 -15.66 5.30
N GLU A 171 -34.27 -14.33 5.32
CA GLU A 171 -33.34 -13.55 4.53
C GLU A 171 -31.91 -13.83 5.04
N LYS A 172 -31.07 -14.45 4.19
CA LYS A 172 -29.72 -14.90 4.54
C LYS A 172 -28.78 -13.71 4.78
N LEU A 173 -27.86 -13.85 5.74
CA LEU A 173 -26.79 -12.88 5.97
C LEU A 173 -25.88 -12.76 4.73
N LYS A 174 -25.68 -11.53 4.27
CA LYS A 174 -24.90 -11.19 3.08
C LYS A 174 -23.69 -10.39 3.49
N PHE A 175 -22.51 -10.88 3.13
CA PHE A 175 -21.26 -10.24 3.49
C PHE A 175 -20.15 -10.60 2.51
N LYS A 176 -19.06 -9.86 2.59
CA LYS A 176 -17.80 -10.17 1.91
C LYS A 176 -16.64 -10.12 2.90
N ALA A 177 -15.67 -11.00 2.70
CA ALA A 177 -14.51 -11.16 3.55
C ALA A 177 -13.23 -10.70 2.84
N TYR A 178 -12.38 -9.98 3.55
CA TYR A 178 -11.18 -9.34 3.01
C TYR A 178 -9.94 -9.71 3.79
N PHE A 179 -8.85 -9.95 3.07
CA PHE A 179 -7.52 -9.98 3.67
C PHE A 179 -6.85 -8.61 3.61
N HIS A 180 -6.16 -8.25 4.69
CA HIS A 180 -5.28 -7.09 4.75
C HIS A 180 -4.05 -7.41 5.60
N ARG A 181 -3.03 -6.56 5.49
CA ARG A 181 -1.79 -6.74 6.23
C ARG A 181 -1.98 -6.40 7.70
N LEU A 182 -1.13 -6.99 8.53
CA LEU A 182 -0.95 -6.52 9.89
C LEU A 182 -0.44 -5.08 9.90
N TYR A 183 -0.76 -4.36 10.97
CA TYR A 183 -0.33 -2.98 11.17
C TYR A 183 1.20 -2.81 11.13
N ASP A 184 1.94 -3.81 11.62
CA ASP A 184 3.40 -3.78 11.73
C ASP A 184 4.13 -4.50 10.59
N TYR A 185 3.44 -4.80 9.48
CA TYR A 185 4.02 -5.41 8.29
C TYR A 185 5.25 -4.63 7.77
N LYS A 186 6.34 -5.34 7.52
CA LYS A 186 7.64 -4.80 7.10
C LYS A 186 8.08 -5.31 5.72
N GLY A 187 7.29 -6.16 5.08
CA GLY A 187 7.63 -6.79 3.80
C GLY A 187 8.06 -8.25 3.92
N GLU A 188 7.62 -8.95 4.97
CA GLU A 188 7.99 -10.33 5.31
C GLU A 188 7.63 -11.36 4.23
N PHE A 189 6.60 -11.07 3.45
CA PHE A 189 6.11 -11.83 2.31
C PHE A 189 5.49 -10.83 1.34
N GLY A 190 5.24 -11.18 0.08
CA GLY A 190 4.59 -10.27 -0.85
C GLY A 190 3.07 -10.27 -0.65
N PHE A 191 2.47 -9.11 -0.46
CA PHE A 191 1.02 -8.96 -0.46
C PHE A 191 0.59 -7.72 -1.23
N ASP A 192 -0.21 -7.91 -2.27
CA ASP A 192 -0.65 -6.86 -3.17
C ASP A 192 -2.17 -6.89 -3.32
N TRP A 193 -2.83 -5.76 -3.07
CA TRP A 193 -4.29 -5.65 -3.09
C TRP A 193 -4.71 -4.26 -3.59
N MET A 194 -5.96 -4.16 -4.04
CA MET A 194 -6.53 -2.89 -4.46
C MET A 194 -6.66 -1.96 -3.25
N ARG A 195 -5.90 -0.87 -3.25
CA ARG A 195 -5.91 0.08 -2.13
C ARG A 195 -7.06 1.06 -2.24
N TYR A 196 -7.47 1.56 -1.08
CA TYR A 196 -8.54 2.56 -0.96
C TYR A 196 -8.34 3.74 -1.91
N ASN A 197 -7.15 4.36 -1.92
CA ASN A 197 -6.84 5.52 -2.76
C ASN A 197 -6.61 5.21 -4.24
N TYR A 198 -6.59 3.94 -4.64
CA TYR A 198 -6.56 3.57 -6.06
C TYR A 198 -7.93 3.71 -6.71
N ILE A 199 -9.01 3.65 -5.93
CA ILE A 199 -10.38 3.71 -6.39
C ILE A 199 -10.81 5.20 -6.46
N PRO A 200 -11.21 5.73 -7.63
CA PRO A 200 -11.54 7.15 -7.77
C PRO A 200 -12.60 7.67 -6.79
N GLU A 201 -13.63 6.88 -6.54
CA GLU A 201 -14.79 7.22 -5.70
C GLU A 201 -14.41 7.43 -4.23
N ASN A 202 -13.28 6.86 -3.81
CA ASN A 202 -12.76 6.93 -2.45
C ASN A 202 -11.95 8.20 -2.17
N ASN A 203 -11.57 8.93 -3.21
CA ASN A 203 -10.71 10.12 -3.11
C ASN A 203 -11.53 11.40 -3.17
N ALA A 204 -11.14 12.41 -2.38
CA ALA A 204 -11.86 13.68 -2.29
C ALA A 204 -11.94 14.47 -3.62
N ASP A 205 -11.00 14.24 -4.53
CA ASP A 205 -10.98 14.85 -5.87
C ASP A 205 -11.69 13.99 -6.93
N GLY A 206 -12.26 12.83 -6.54
CA GLY A 206 -12.89 11.87 -7.43
C GLY A 206 -11.92 11.21 -8.41
N LYS A 207 -10.61 11.21 -8.14
CA LYS A 207 -9.58 10.68 -9.05
C LYS A 207 -8.74 9.62 -8.38
N SER A 208 -8.43 8.56 -9.10
CA SER A 208 -7.41 7.59 -8.67
C SER A 208 -6.03 8.25 -8.55
N ILE A 209 -5.20 7.74 -7.65
CA ILE A 209 -3.77 8.07 -7.64
C ILE A 209 -2.98 7.31 -8.71
N CYS A 210 -3.60 6.34 -9.39
CA CYS A 210 -3.09 5.71 -10.61
C CYS A 210 -3.67 6.43 -11.84
N ASP A 211 -2.82 6.78 -12.81
CA ASP A 211 -3.25 7.50 -14.02
C ASP A 211 -4.24 6.69 -14.89
N ASP A 212 -4.21 5.36 -14.81
CA ASP A 212 -5.08 4.44 -15.57
C ASP A 212 -5.70 3.39 -14.63
N TYR A 213 -6.74 3.81 -13.90
CA TYR A 213 -7.48 2.95 -12.97
C TYR A 213 -8.15 1.77 -13.67
N GLU A 214 -8.74 1.97 -14.85
CA GLU A 214 -9.45 0.91 -15.58
C GLU A 214 -8.52 -0.24 -16.00
N LYS A 215 -7.28 0.09 -16.37
CA LYS A 215 -6.26 -0.92 -16.62
C LYS A 215 -5.78 -1.56 -15.32
N LEU A 216 -5.55 -0.78 -14.26
CA LEU A 216 -5.10 -1.29 -12.96
C LEU A 216 -6.11 -2.26 -12.34
N LYS A 217 -7.41 -1.94 -12.41
CA LYS A 217 -8.52 -2.77 -11.96
C LYS A 217 -8.41 -4.21 -12.48
N LYS A 218 -7.98 -4.40 -13.73
CA LYS A 218 -7.86 -5.73 -14.34
C LYS A 218 -6.76 -6.61 -13.73
N GLU A 219 -5.74 -6.03 -13.10
CA GLU A 219 -4.67 -6.80 -12.43
C GLU A 219 -5.18 -7.57 -11.20
N TYR A 220 -6.25 -7.08 -10.57
CA TYR A 220 -6.85 -7.68 -9.38
C TYR A 220 -8.06 -8.58 -9.72
N THR A 221 -8.21 -8.96 -11.00
CA THR A 221 -9.20 -9.94 -11.50
C THR A 221 -10.57 -9.80 -10.83
N PRO A 222 -11.22 -8.63 -10.93
CA PRO A 222 -12.41 -8.34 -10.15
C PRO A 222 -13.55 -9.28 -10.53
N PHE A 223 -14.35 -9.65 -9.55
CA PHE A 223 -15.62 -10.36 -9.74
C PHE A 223 -16.68 -9.74 -8.83
N THR A 224 -17.93 -10.16 -8.97
CA THR A 224 -19.02 -9.55 -8.22
C THR A 224 -19.37 -10.37 -6.96
N ILE A 225 -19.52 -9.69 -5.83
CA ILE A 225 -20.17 -10.19 -4.62
C ILE A 225 -21.27 -9.19 -4.27
N GLU A 226 -22.51 -9.65 -4.11
CA GLU A 226 -23.67 -8.79 -3.81
C GLU A 226 -23.83 -7.55 -4.73
N GLY A 227 -23.49 -7.69 -6.01
CA GLY A 227 -23.60 -6.60 -6.99
C GLY A 227 -22.44 -5.61 -7.00
N GLU A 228 -21.46 -5.75 -6.10
CA GLU A 228 -20.27 -4.89 -6.03
C GLU A 228 -19.00 -5.56 -6.54
N ASP A 229 -18.05 -4.77 -7.03
CA ASP A 229 -16.71 -5.26 -7.40
C ASP A 229 -15.95 -5.75 -6.16
N TYR A 230 -15.44 -6.98 -6.25
CA TYR A 230 -14.47 -7.55 -5.33
C TYR A 230 -13.13 -7.70 -6.04
N PHE A 231 -12.11 -6.97 -5.57
CA PHE A 231 -10.75 -7.03 -6.09
C PHE A 231 -9.95 -8.10 -5.35
N VAL A 232 -9.47 -9.12 -6.08
CA VAL A 232 -8.78 -10.26 -5.47
C VAL A 232 -7.33 -9.91 -5.16
N PRO A 233 -6.88 -10.00 -3.89
CA PRO A 233 -5.49 -9.79 -3.52
C PRO A 233 -4.58 -10.94 -3.98
N TRP A 234 -3.30 -10.63 -4.09
CA TRP A 234 -2.22 -11.56 -4.39
C TRP A 234 -1.28 -11.72 -3.18
N LEU A 235 -0.90 -12.96 -2.91
CA LEU A 235 0.07 -13.36 -1.90
C LEU A 235 1.26 -14.06 -2.57
N SER A 236 2.47 -13.71 -2.16
CA SER A 236 3.72 -14.34 -2.57
C SER A 236 4.51 -14.74 -1.33
N MET A 237 4.79 -16.03 -1.20
CA MET A 237 5.52 -16.59 -0.06
C MET A 237 6.36 -17.79 -0.49
N PHE A 238 7.47 -18.04 0.20
CA PHE A 238 8.26 -19.25 -0.03
C PHE A 238 7.56 -20.51 0.48
N PRO A 239 7.83 -21.68 -0.10
CA PRO A 239 7.44 -22.95 0.50
C PRO A 239 7.99 -23.05 1.93
N LYS A 240 7.14 -23.50 2.87
CA LYS A 240 7.46 -23.67 4.29
C LYS A 240 7.94 -22.39 4.99
N GLN A 241 7.61 -21.22 4.45
CA GLN A 241 7.87 -19.95 5.11
C GLN A 241 7.06 -19.83 6.40
N GLU A 242 7.73 -19.51 7.50
CA GLU A 242 7.08 -19.23 8.77
C GLU A 242 6.62 -17.76 8.86
N GLY A 243 5.62 -17.49 9.69
CA GLY A 243 5.20 -16.13 10.02
C GLY A 243 4.41 -15.40 8.92
N VAL A 244 3.90 -16.10 7.91
CA VAL A 244 2.97 -15.49 6.94
C VAL A 244 1.59 -15.37 7.59
N GLN A 245 1.21 -14.13 7.90
CA GLN A 245 -0.04 -13.82 8.58
C GLN A 245 -0.71 -12.61 7.94
N LEU A 246 -2.02 -12.69 7.75
CA LEU A 246 -2.88 -11.60 7.27
C LEU A 246 -4.06 -11.46 8.22
N ASN A 247 -4.60 -10.27 8.34
CA ASN A 247 -5.85 -10.05 9.06
C ASN A 247 -7.03 -10.28 8.10
N LEU A 248 -8.10 -10.87 8.62
CA LEU A 248 -9.38 -11.05 7.96
C LEU A 248 -10.42 -10.13 8.59
N THR A 249 -11.14 -9.39 7.76
CA THR A 249 -12.32 -8.58 8.16
C THR A 249 -13.49 -8.87 7.24
N VAL A 250 -14.70 -8.48 7.67
CA VAL A 250 -15.90 -8.54 6.84
C VAL A 250 -16.53 -7.18 6.61
N HIS A 251 -17.31 -7.09 5.52
CA HIS A 251 -18.30 -6.05 5.32
C HIS A 251 -19.66 -6.71 5.15
N ILE A 252 -20.59 -6.41 6.06
CA ILE A 252 -21.96 -6.94 6.08
C ILE A 252 -22.87 -5.97 5.33
N TYR A 253 -23.63 -6.49 4.37
CA TYR A 253 -24.54 -5.70 3.53
C TYR A 253 -25.91 -5.47 4.18
N ASN A 254 -26.41 -6.47 4.88
CA ASN A 254 -27.73 -6.48 5.50
C ASN A 254 -27.60 -6.54 7.03
N ASP A 255 -26.95 -5.54 7.61
CA ASP A 255 -26.62 -5.39 9.04
C ASP A 255 -27.85 -5.38 10.00
N TYR A 256 -29.06 -5.39 9.46
CA TYR A 256 -30.30 -5.56 10.22
C TYR A 256 -30.57 -7.04 10.57
N ILE A 257 -29.98 -7.97 9.82
CA ILE A 257 -29.93 -9.39 10.15
C ILE A 257 -28.80 -9.59 11.16
N PRO A 258 -29.10 -10.06 12.39
CA PRO A 258 -28.07 -10.29 13.38
C PRO A 258 -27.18 -11.46 12.95
N THR A 259 -25.87 -11.30 13.14
CA THR A 259 -24.92 -12.40 13.02
C THR A 259 -25.21 -13.47 14.09
N THR A 260 -25.05 -14.72 13.70
CA THR A 260 -25.21 -15.90 14.58
C THR A 260 -23.94 -16.74 14.58
N ASP A 261 -23.82 -17.64 15.56
CA ASP A 261 -22.70 -18.60 15.65
C ASP A 261 -22.66 -19.59 14.46
N GLU A 262 -23.69 -19.61 13.60
CA GLU A 262 -23.72 -20.41 12.37
C GLU A 262 -23.16 -19.66 11.17
N ASP A 263 -23.04 -18.32 11.25
CA ASP A 263 -22.51 -17.49 10.18
C ASP A 263 -20.98 -17.49 10.25
N ILE A 264 -20.40 -18.36 9.42
CA ILE A 264 -18.97 -18.64 9.41
C ILE A 264 -18.32 -18.34 8.05
N ILE A 265 -17.01 -18.17 8.07
CA ILE A 265 -16.13 -18.04 6.91
C ILE A 265 -15.18 -19.25 6.92
N LYS A 266 -15.33 -20.14 5.94
CA LYS A 266 -14.46 -21.28 5.72
C LYS A 266 -13.31 -20.89 4.78
N LEU A 267 -12.10 -21.23 5.18
CA LEU A 267 -10.86 -21.07 4.41
C LEU A 267 -10.34 -22.44 3.97
N PRO A 268 -10.85 -23.00 2.85
CA PRO A 268 -10.50 -24.35 2.43
C PRO A 268 -9.02 -24.48 2.07
N SER A 269 -8.42 -25.61 2.45
CA SER A 269 -7.07 -25.95 2.03
C SER A 269 -7.05 -26.42 0.57
N LYS A 270 -6.01 -26.03 -0.18
CA LYS A 270 -5.86 -26.42 -1.60
C LYS A 270 -4.39 -26.36 -2.01
N ASN A 271 -3.93 -27.36 -2.75
CA ASN A 271 -2.56 -27.43 -3.30
C ASN A 271 -1.45 -27.22 -2.24
N GLY A 272 -1.64 -27.71 -1.01
CA GLY A 272 -0.69 -27.52 0.09
C GLY A 272 -0.76 -26.15 0.78
N ILE A 273 -1.67 -25.26 0.36
CA ILE A 273 -2.06 -24.07 1.12
C ILE A 273 -3.07 -24.46 2.18
N ARG A 274 -2.83 -24.05 3.43
CA ARG A 274 -3.78 -24.19 4.55
C ARG A 274 -3.77 -22.95 5.43
N PHE A 275 -4.84 -22.76 6.18
CA PHE A 275 -5.07 -21.58 7.02
C PHE A 275 -5.20 -21.98 8.49
N LYS A 276 -4.90 -21.05 9.39
CA LYS A 276 -5.17 -21.20 10.82
C LYS A 276 -5.56 -19.84 11.43
N PRO A 277 -6.77 -19.71 12.01
CA PRO A 277 -7.89 -20.66 11.90
C PRO A 277 -8.34 -20.87 10.44
N ASP A 278 -8.98 -22.00 10.16
CA ASP A 278 -9.57 -22.35 8.86
C ASP A 278 -11.10 -22.16 8.82
N VAL A 279 -11.72 -21.88 9.97
CA VAL A 279 -13.12 -21.45 10.11
C VAL A 279 -13.15 -20.26 11.07
N ILE A 280 -13.85 -19.21 10.69
CA ILE A 280 -13.93 -17.94 11.43
C ILE A 280 -15.38 -17.54 11.59
N ASP A 281 -15.78 -17.10 12.77
CA ASP A 281 -17.12 -16.55 13.00
C ASP A 281 -17.23 -15.15 12.38
N VAL A 282 -18.29 -14.89 11.62
CA VAL A 282 -18.49 -13.60 10.94
C VAL A 282 -18.59 -12.47 11.96
N ALA A 283 -19.17 -12.72 13.13
CA ALA A 283 -19.25 -11.74 14.22
C ALA A 283 -17.86 -11.29 14.73
N ASP A 284 -16.90 -12.21 14.83
CA ASP A 284 -15.54 -11.88 15.27
C ASP A 284 -14.85 -10.98 14.25
N ALA A 285 -14.95 -11.34 12.96
CA ALA A 285 -14.35 -10.59 11.86
C ALA A 285 -15.02 -9.23 11.56
N ASP A 286 -16.24 -9.02 12.05
CA ASP A 286 -16.97 -7.74 11.98
C ASP A 286 -16.55 -6.79 13.10
N MET A 287 -16.27 -7.34 14.29
CA MET A 287 -15.87 -6.58 15.47
C MET A 287 -14.40 -6.18 15.46
N GLU A 288 -13.51 -7.08 15.03
CA GLU A 288 -12.07 -6.86 15.03
C GLU A 288 -11.34 -7.63 13.93
N ASP A 289 -10.10 -7.23 13.68
CA ASP A 289 -9.20 -7.91 12.75
C ASP A 289 -8.87 -9.33 13.25
N VAL A 290 -9.27 -10.36 12.51
CA VAL A 290 -8.95 -11.76 12.87
C VAL A 290 -7.62 -12.18 12.21
N PRO A 291 -6.55 -12.46 12.97
CA PRO A 291 -5.26 -12.84 12.41
C PRO A 291 -5.28 -14.28 11.89
N ILE A 292 -5.03 -14.46 10.59
CA ILE A 292 -4.98 -15.75 9.90
C ILE A 292 -3.54 -16.08 9.52
N THR A 293 -3.00 -17.17 10.05
CA THR A 293 -1.72 -17.73 9.61
C THR A 293 -1.93 -18.59 8.36
N ILE A 294 -1.13 -18.33 7.33
CA ILE A 294 -1.17 -19.04 6.04
C ILE A 294 0.08 -19.90 5.94
N TYR A 295 -0.10 -21.16 5.57
CA TYR A 295 0.98 -22.10 5.38
C TYR A 295 1.02 -22.56 3.94
N CYS A 296 2.23 -22.73 3.40
CA CYS A 296 2.50 -23.38 2.13
C CYS A 296 3.34 -24.62 2.43
N ASP A 297 2.69 -25.75 2.68
CA ASP A 297 3.37 -26.97 3.12
C ASP A 297 4.19 -27.60 1.98
N GLU A 298 3.73 -27.44 0.74
CA GLU A 298 4.38 -27.94 -0.48
C GLU A 298 4.51 -26.84 -1.55
N PRO A 299 5.56 -26.87 -2.39
CA PRO A 299 5.72 -25.89 -3.46
C PRO A 299 4.57 -25.89 -4.48
N LEU A 300 4.11 -24.69 -4.84
CA LEU A 300 3.06 -24.47 -5.84
C LEU A 300 3.63 -24.51 -7.25
N THR A 301 3.13 -25.42 -8.08
CA THR A 301 3.51 -25.56 -9.51
C THR A 301 2.79 -24.59 -10.44
N GLU A 302 1.75 -23.92 -9.95
CA GLU A 302 0.97 -22.91 -10.65
C GLU A 302 0.39 -21.90 -9.65
N ASP A 303 -0.01 -20.73 -10.14
CA ASP A 303 -0.75 -19.75 -9.33
C ASP A 303 -2.03 -20.42 -8.81
N THR A 304 -2.28 -20.33 -7.49
CA THR A 304 -3.39 -21.03 -6.83
C THR A 304 -4.39 -20.02 -6.28
N THR A 305 -5.65 -20.12 -6.68
CA THR A 305 -6.76 -19.35 -6.10
C THR A 305 -7.44 -20.15 -5.00
N ILE A 306 -7.62 -19.51 -3.84
CA ILE A 306 -8.48 -19.96 -2.74
C ILE A 306 -9.74 -19.10 -2.72
N GLU A 307 -10.89 -19.76 -2.68
CA GLU A 307 -12.18 -19.09 -2.50
C GLU A 307 -12.58 -19.23 -1.03
N LEU A 308 -12.83 -18.10 -0.37
CA LEU A 308 -13.39 -18.05 0.97
C LEU A 308 -14.88 -18.35 0.85
N LYS A 309 -15.38 -19.25 1.68
CA LYS A 309 -16.75 -19.76 1.59
C LYS A 309 -17.55 -19.44 2.83
N ASP A 310 -18.83 -19.21 2.70
CA ASP A 310 -19.72 -19.13 3.86
C ASP A 310 -20.22 -20.52 4.31
N LYS A 311 -21.23 -20.53 5.20
CA LYS A 311 -21.86 -21.76 5.69
C LYS A 311 -22.51 -22.61 4.59
N ASP A 312 -22.98 -21.99 3.51
CA ASP A 312 -23.66 -22.63 2.37
C ASP A 312 -22.72 -22.90 1.17
N ASP A 313 -21.42 -22.72 1.37
CA ASP A 313 -20.37 -22.88 0.36
C ASP A 313 -20.43 -21.84 -0.80
N GLU A 314 -21.07 -20.69 -0.56
CA GLU A 314 -21.06 -19.54 -1.47
C GLU A 314 -19.76 -18.73 -1.29
N THR A 315 -19.27 -18.15 -2.38
CA THR A 315 -18.02 -17.39 -2.35
C THR A 315 -18.24 -16.01 -1.73
N VAL A 316 -17.60 -15.78 -0.59
CA VAL A 316 -17.62 -14.49 0.13
C VAL A 316 -16.29 -13.74 0.02
N GLY A 317 -15.27 -14.34 -0.59
CA GLY A 317 -14.00 -13.68 -0.87
C GLY A 317 -13.06 -14.58 -1.67
N LYS A 318 -11.93 -14.04 -2.12
CA LYS A 318 -10.86 -14.83 -2.77
C LYS A 318 -9.47 -14.31 -2.41
N ILE A 319 -8.47 -15.16 -2.54
CA ILE A 319 -7.05 -14.77 -2.56
C ILE A 319 -6.29 -15.60 -3.60
N HIS A 320 -5.40 -14.95 -4.34
CA HIS A 320 -4.46 -15.61 -5.24
C HIS A 320 -3.11 -15.80 -4.56
N ILE A 321 -2.49 -16.96 -4.73
CA ILE A 321 -1.15 -17.25 -4.25
C ILE A 321 -0.26 -17.54 -5.45
N VAL A 322 0.87 -16.83 -5.53
CA VAL A 322 1.82 -16.92 -6.65
C VAL A 322 2.52 -18.28 -6.66
N LYS A 323 2.67 -18.87 -7.85
CA LYS A 323 3.52 -20.04 -8.10
C LYS A 323 4.91 -19.83 -7.48
N ASN A 324 5.38 -20.77 -6.67
CA ASN A 324 6.65 -20.64 -5.97
C ASN A 324 7.61 -21.83 -6.14
N VAL A 325 7.26 -22.88 -6.89
CA VAL A 325 8.17 -24.03 -7.12
C VAL A 325 9.51 -23.66 -7.77
N ASP A 326 9.56 -22.56 -8.53
CA ASP A 326 10.76 -22.12 -9.24
C ASP A 326 11.66 -21.19 -8.39
N HIS A 327 11.36 -20.96 -7.11
CA HIS A 327 12.00 -19.90 -6.31
C HIS A 327 13.53 -19.98 -6.28
N GLU A 328 14.12 -21.19 -6.28
CA GLU A 328 15.57 -21.38 -6.27
C GLU A 328 16.26 -20.80 -7.52
N GLN A 329 15.53 -20.65 -8.64
CA GLN A 329 16.03 -20.05 -9.88
C GLN A 329 16.12 -18.52 -9.80
N PHE A 330 15.67 -17.91 -8.70
CA PHE A 330 15.70 -16.47 -8.46
C PHE A 330 16.77 -16.09 -7.43
N HIS A 331 17.74 -16.97 -7.20
CA HIS A 331 18.84 -16.74 -6.28
C HIS A 331 20.07 -16.17 -6.99
N PHE A 332 20.63 -15.06 -6.50
CA PHE A 332 21.75 -14.36 -7.14
C PHE A 332 22.81 -13.88 -6.15
N GLU A 333 24.00 -13.51 -6.65
CA GLU A 333 25.07 -12.94 -5.83
C GLU A 333 25.13 -11.42 -5.96
N ILE A 334 25.43 -10.74 -4.85
CA ILE A 334 25.80 -9.33 -4.81
C ILE A 334 27.29 -9.23 -4.54
N THR A 335 28.00 -8.44 -5.35
CA THR A 335 29.41 -8.11 -5.16
C THR A 335 29.54 -6.67 -4.66
N PRO A 336 29.76 -6.46 -3.36
CA PRO A 336 29.98 -5.13 -2.81
C PRO A 336 31.37 -4.61 -3.19
N VAL A 337 31.45 -3.34 -3.60
CA VAL A 337 32.70 -2.69 -4.03
C VAL A 337 32.85 -1.32 -3.40
N ARG A 338 33.86 -1.12 -2.55
CA ARG A 338 34.19 0.21 -2.00
C ARG A 338 34.94 1.04 -3.02
N ILE A 339 34.53 2.30 -3.18
CA ILE A 339 35.24 3.31 -3.96
C ILE A 339 36.23 4.01 -3.04
N LEU A 340 37.54 3.95 -3.34
CA LEU A 340 38.57 4.57 -2.51
C LEU A 340 39.42 5.54 -3.34
N ARG A 341 39.62 6.77 -2.86
CA ARG A 341 40.55 7.72 -3.50
C ARG A 341 41.97 7.38 -3.11
N GLY A 342 42.88 7.45 -4.09
CA GLY A 342 44.28 7.05 -3.93
C GLY A 342 45.00 7.64 -2.71
N VAL A 343 44.76 8.93 -2.42
CA VAL A 343 45.38 9.67 -1.31
C VAL A 343 44.62 9.54 0.02
N SER A 344 43.36 9.09 -0.01
CA SER A 344 42.41 9.11 1.13
C SER A 344 41.83 7.72 1.44
N LYS A 345 42.55 6.64 1.11
CA LYS A 345 42.01 5.27 1.15
C LYS A 345 41.44 4.87 2.50
N GLU A 346 42.20 5.07 3.58
CA GLU A 346 41.76 4.64 4.92
C GLU A 346 40.61 5.53 5.43
N SER A 347 40.69 6.85 5.22
CA SER A 347 39.59 7.75 5.57
C SER A 347 38.32 7.47 4.77
N ASP A 348 38.42 7.02 3.51
CA ASP A 348 37.28 6.65 2.69
C ASP A 348 36.64 5.33 3.17
N LYS A 349 37.45 4.36 3.59
CA LYS A 349 36.92 3.15 4.25
C LYS A 349 36.18 3.50 5.53
N GLU A 350 36.79 4.34 6.38
CA GLU A 350 36.16 4.82 7.62
C GLU A 350 34.88 5.61 7.33
N ALA A 351 34.85 6.45 6.30
CA ALA A 351 33.66 7.20 5.91
C ALA A 351 32.49 6.29 5.54
N ILE A 352 32.76 5.22 4.77
CA ILE A 352 31.76 4.21 4.42
C ILE A 352 31.26 3.50 5.68
N GLU A 353 32.18 3.02 6.52
CA GLU A 353 31.84 2.27 7.75
C GLU A 353 31.02 3.12 8.71
N ASN A 354 31.54 4.30 9.08
CA ASN A 354 30.88 5.23 9.99
C ASN A 354 29.49 5.64 9.51
N LYS A 355 29.27 5.65 8.19
CA LYS A 355 27.96 5.94 7.63
C LYS A 355 27.01 4.77 7.82
N ILE A 356 27.43 3.55 7.54
CA ILE A 356 26.64 2.33 7.73
C ILE A 356 26.29 2.13 9.22
N ASP A 357 27.22 2.47 10.11
CA ASP A 357 27.14 2.38 11.58
C ASP A 357 26.39 3.53 12.27
N LEU A 358 25.81 4.47 11.51
CA LEU A 358 24.99 5.51 12.12
C LEU A 358 23.90 4.88 13.01
N PRO A 359 23.41 5.56 14.07
CA PRO A 359 22.36 5.00 14.94
C PRO A 359 21.05 4.62 14.23
N LYS A 360 20.80 5.18 13.04
CA LYS A 360 19.66 4.84 12.16
C LYS A 360 20.04 3.91 11.01
N GLY A 361 21.32 3.60 10.89
CA GLY A 361 21.92 2.73 9.90
C GLY A 361 21.63 1.26 10.18
N PHE A 362 22.24 0.40 9.38
CA PHE A 362 22.09 -1.05 9.53
C PHE A 362 23.37 -1.73 10.03
N GLY A 363 24.44 -0.97 10.26
CA GLY A 363 25.67 -1.48 10.83
C GLY A 363 25.58 -1.78 12.32
N ASP A 364 26.58 -2.51 12.80
CA ASP A 364 26.86 -2.81 14.19
C ASP A 364 28.29 -2.40 14.47
N THR A 365 28.48 -1.41 15.35
CA THR A 365 29.80 -0.84 15.67
C THR A 365 30.83 -1.82 16.25
N ASN A 366 30.42 -3.06 16.54
CA ASN A 366 31.29 -4.15 16.98
C ASN A 366 31.69 -5.11 15.84
N LYS A 367 31.17 -4.90 14.63
CA LYS A 367 31.43 -5.70 13.44
C LYS A 367 32.20 -4.87 12.42
N ASP A 368 32.75 -5.55 11.43
CA ASP A 368 33.26 -4.90 10.24
C ASP A 368 32.16 -4.83 9.18
N ILE A 369 32.46 -4.13 8.08
CA ILE A 369 31.61 -4.06 6.89
C ILE A 369 31.04 -5.42 6.42
N THR A 370 31.76 -6.53 6.61
CA THR A 370 31.26 -7.85 6.21
C THR A 370 30.11 -8.28 7.13
N GLY A 371 30.25 -8.05 8.43
CA GLY A 371 29.19 -8.26 9.41
C GLY A 371 27.99 -7.34 9.23
N ASP A 372 28.22 -6.08 8.85
CA ASP A 372 27.13 -5.13 8.59
C ASP A 372 26.33 -5.48 7.34
N LEU A 373 27.03 -5.89 6.29
CA LEU A 373 26.38 -6.33 5.05
C LEU A 373 25.55 -7.60 5.26
N GLN A 374 25.79 -8.40 6.31
CA GLN A 374 24.88 -9.48 6.67
C GLN A 374 23.49 -8.92 7.07
N ASN A 375 23.43 -7.83 7.83
CA ASN A 375 22.16 -7.18 8.21
C ASN A 375 21.42 -6.63 6.97
N LEU A 376 22.17 -6.16 5.96
CA LEU A 376 21.59 -5.78 4.67
C LEU A 376 21.05 -6.99 3.91
N GLN A 377 21.81 -8.09 3.83
CA GLN A 377 21.37 -9.32 3.19
C GLN A 377 20.09 -9.85 3.83
N ASP A 378 20.02 -9.86 5.16
CA ASP A 378 18.85 -10.31 5.91
C ASP A 378 17.64 -9.45 5.58
N TYR A 379 17.78 -8.13 5.54
CA TYR A 379 16.71 -7.24 5.10
C TYR A 379 16.28 -7.50 3.65
N LEU A 380 17.21 -7.64 2.70
CA LEU A 380 16.86 -7.89 1.31
C LEU A 380 16.12 -9.22 1.14
N ASN A 381 16.50 -10.24 1.92
CA ASN A 381 15.94 -11.59 1.84
C ASN A 381 14.73 -11.83 2.75
N THR A 382 14.34 -10.87 3.59
CA THR A 382 13.20 -11.05 4.52
C THR A 382 12.23 -9.89 4.55
N GLN A 383 12.57 -8.70 4.02
CA GLN A 383 11.75 -7.49 4.12
C GLN A 383 11.70 -6.69 2.80
N SER A 384 12.26 -7.19 1.70
CA SER A 384 12.14 -6.56 0.39
C SER A 384 12.04 -7.55 -0.79
N LEU A 385 13.14 -8.16 -1.23
CA LEU A 385 13.21 -8.93 -2.48
C LEU A 385 12.48 -10.28 -2.36
N ASN A 386 12.39 -10.81 -1.14
CA ASN A 386 11.58 -11.97 -0.79
C ASN A 386 10.11 -11.86 -1.23
N GLN A 387 9.56 -10.65 -1.32
CA GLN A 387 8.20 -10.44 -1.81
C GLN A 387 8.03 -10.95 -3.24
N ALA A 388 9.11 -10.95 -4.02
CA ALA A 388 9.17 -11.49 -5.36
C ALA A 388 9.79 -12.90 -5.41
N LEU A 389 9.94 -13.59 -4.28
CA LEU A 389 10.62 -14.89 -4.14
C LEU A 389 12.12 -14.87 -4.49
N LEU A 390 12.75 -13.70 -4.46
CA LEU A 390 14.19 -13.55 -4.71
C LEU A 390 14.97 -13.75 -3.40
N GLN A 391 16.15 -14.36 -3.52
CA GLN A 391 17.15 -14.36 -2.46
C GLN A 391 18.51 -13.94 -3.02
N CYS A 392 19.22 -13.13 -2.26
CA CYS A 392 20.58 -12.71 -2.60
C CYS A 392 21.59 -13.27 -1.59
N LYS A 393 22.81 -13.50 -2.07
CA LYS A 393 23.98 -13.71 -1.22
C LYS A 393 24.96 -12.57 -1.43
N ILE A 394 25.25 -11.81 -0.37
CA ILE A 394 26.26 -10.76 -0.42
C ILE A 394 27.63 -11.43 -0.25
N GLY A 395 28.47 -11.25 -1.28
CA GLY A 395 29.80 -11.82 -1.35
C GLY A 395 30.86 -10.98 -0.65
N LYS A 396 32.12 -11.35 -0.88
CA LYS A 396 33.29 -10.62 -0.39
C LYS A 396 33.29 -9.17 -0.90
N VAL A 397 33.66 -8.23 -0.02
CA VAL A 397 33.93 -6.83 -0.36
C VAL A 397 35.23 -6.69 -1.16
N TYR A 398 35.15 -5.95 -2.26
CA TYR A 398 36.30 -5.54 -3.07
C TYR A 398 36.53 -4.04 -2.96
N ASP A 399 37.77 -3.63 -3.18
CA ASP A 399 38.13 -2.21 -3.20
C ASP A 399 38.55 -1.83 -4.61
N ILE A 400 38.07 -0.69 -5.11
CA ILE A 400 38.69 -0.03 -6.26
C ILE A 400 39.36 1.25 -5.80
N VAL A 401 40.56 1.49 -6.31
CA VAL A 401 41.30 2.73 -6.07
C VAL A 401 41.17 3.65 -7.29
N ILE A 402 40.59 4.84 -7.13
CA ILE A 402 40.49 5.87 -8.16
C ILE A 402 41.59 6.92 -8.01
N ASP A 403 42.03 7.49 -9.13
CA ASP A 403 42.89 8.68 -9.15
C ASP A 403 42.02 9.92 -8.95
N GLU A 404 42.10 10.54 -7.78
CA GLU A 404 41.26 11.69 -7.44
C GLU A 404 41.54 12.88 -8.34
N GLN A 405 42.80 13.13 -8.72
CA GLN A 405 43.14 14.29 -9.55
C GLN A 405 42.63 14.09 -10.97
N GLU A 406 42.77 12.88 -11.54
CA GLU A 406 42.21 12.55 -12.86
C GLU A 406 40.68 12.76 -12.86
N TRP A 407 39.99 12.32 -11.81
CA TRP A 407 38.53 12.45 -11.71
C TRP A 407 38.06 13.89 -11.46
N ILE A 408 38.88 14.72 -10.80
CA ILE A 408 38.65 16.18 -10.69
C ILE A 408 38.84 16.83 -12.07
N ASP A 409 39.91 16.49 -12.78
CA ASP A 409 40.23 17.03 -14.10
C ASP A 409 39.15 16.65 -15.14
N ASP A 410 38.59 15.44 -15.04
CA ASP A 410 37.43 14.96 -15.80
C ASP A 410 36.09 15.60 -15.36
N GLY A 411 36.07 16.38 -14.28
CA GLY A 411 34.86 17.03 -13.72
C GLY A 411 33.88 16.07 -13.03
N LEU A 412 34.31 14.84 -12.75
CA LEU A 412 33.52 13.80 -12.08
C LEU A 412 33.53 13.98 -10.56
N ILE A 413 34.58 14.58 -10.00
CA ILE A 413 34.66 14.99 -8.60
C ILE A 413 34.73 16.52 -8.53
N VAL A 414 33.85 17.11 -7.75
CA VAL A 414 33.70 18.55 -7.56
C VAL A 414 33.69 18.91 -6.07
N GLU A 415 33.55 20.21 -5.77
CA GLU A 415 33.51 20.73 -4.39
C GLU A 415 34.73 20.30 -3.58
N GLU A 416 35.92 20.66 -4.07
CA GLU A 416 37.19 20.38 -3.38
C GLU A 416 37.40 18.89 -3.04
N GLY A 417 36.91 17.97 -3.89
CA GLY A 417 37.09 16.53 -3.67
C GLY A 417 35.96 15.85 -2.89
N CYS A 418 34.88 16.56 -2.54
CA CYS A 418 33.88 16.06 -1.59
C CYS A 418 32.62 15.46 -2.22
N MET A 419 32.41 15.64 -3.54
CA MET A 419 31.16 15.25 -4.19
C MET A 419 31.39 14.73 -5.62
N PHE A 420 30.72 13.64 -5.97
CA PHE A 420 30.62 13.18 -7.35
C PHE A 420 29.59 13.99 -8.16
N LYS A 421 29.86 14.20 -9.45
CA LYS A 421 28.98 14.92 -10.39
C LYS A 421 28.99 14.27 -11.78
N GLY A 422 27.88 14.43 -12.50
CA GLY A 422 27.69 13.90 -13.86
C GLY A 422 27.10 12.48 -13.90
N ASP A 423 26.45 12.15 -15.00
CA ASP A 423 25.72 10.88 -15.18
C ASP A 423 26.65 9.73 -15.56
N GLU A 424 27.92 10.02 -15.89
CA GLU A 424 28.92 9.02 -16.29
C GLU A 424 29.60 8.32 -15.10
N VAL A 425 29.34 8.76 -13.87
CA VAL A 425 30.05 8.29 -12.66
C VAL A 425 29.89 6.78 -12.47
N LEU A 426 28.68 6.25 -12.62
CA LEU A 426 28.42 4.82 -12.46
C LEU A 426 29.15 3.98 -13.53
N ASP A 427 29.18 4.44 -14.79
CA ASP A 427 29.93 3.76 -15.85
C ASP A 427 31.45 3.84 -15.63
N LYS A 428 31.96 4.96 -15.08
CA LYS A 428 33.36 5.09 -14.68
C LYS A 428 33.71 4.13 -13.53
N PHE A 429 32.87 3.98 -12.50
CA PHE A 429 33.06 2.94 -11.46
C PHE A 429 33.11 1.54 -12.05
N ARG A 430 32.18 1.22 -12.96
CA ARG A 430 32.16 -0.06 -13.68
C ARG A 430 33.45 -0.31 -14.45
N LYS A 431 33.90 0.66 -15.25
CA LYS A 431 35.15 0.57 -16.03
C LYS A 431 36.34 0.31 -15.11
N GLU A 432 36.38 0.99 -13.97
CA GLU A 432 37.46 0.87 -13.01
C GLU A 432 37.46 -0.48 -12.28
N PHE A 433 36.28 -0.98 -11.88
CA PHE A 433 36.16 -2.32 -11.31
C PHE A 433 36.52 -3.42 -12.32
N LYS A 434 36.11 -3.27 -13.59
CA LYS A 434 36.52 -4.18 -14.66
C LYS A 434 38.04 -4.19 -14.85
N ARG A 435 38.69 -3.04 -14.73
CA ARG A 435 40.14 -2.87 -14.88
C ARG A 435 40.91 -3.52 -13.72
N GLN A 436 40.50 -3.27 -12.47
CA GLN A 436 41.19 -3.75 -11.27
C GLN A 436 40.84 -5.19 -10.88
N HIS A 437 39.59 -5.62 -11.13
CA HIS A 437 39.06 -6.94 -10.74
C HIS A 437 38.37 -7.66 -11.91
N PRO A 438 39.05 -7.91 -13.04
CA PRO A 438 38.43 -8.44 -14.26
C PRO A 438 37.76 -9.81 -14.07
N LYS A 439 38.30 -10.66 -13.19
CA LYS A 439 37.74 -12.00 -12.89
C LYS A 439 36.43 -11.92 -12.11
N GLN A 440 36.28 -10.92 -11.24
CA GLN A 440 35.08 -10.69 -10.46
C GLN A 440 34.04 -10.00 -11.32
N TYR A 441 34.46 -9.00 -12.09
CA TYR A 441 33.61 -8.33 -13.06
C TYR A 441 33.00 -9.29 -14.08
N SER A 442 33.64 -10.41 -14.44
CA SER A 442 33.03 -11.37 -15.38
C SER A 442 31.96 -12.29 -14.77
N LYS A 443 31.81 -12.31 -13.43
CA LYS A 443 30.78 -13.14 -12.77
C LYS A 443 29.37 -12.58 -13.00
N ARG A 444 28.39 -13.50 -12.96
CA ARG A 444 26.95 -13.15 -12.89
C ARG A 444 26.60 -12.70 -11.46
N GLY A 445 25.56 -11.90 -11.36
CA GLY A 445 25.18 -11.21 -10.13
C GLY A 445 25.21 -9.70 -10.30
N ILE A 446 24.92 -8.98 -9.22
CA ILE A 446 24.84 -7.52 -9.18
C ILE A 446 26.06 -6.97 -8.44
N ILE A 447 26.63 -5.89 -8.94
CA ILE A 447 27.73 -5.14 -8.34
C ILE A 447 27.13 -3.92 -7.65
N VAL A 448 27.40 -3.75 -6.36
CA VAL A 448 26.91 -2.61 -5.58
C VAL A 448 28.12 -1.78 -5.14
N PHE A 449 28.26 -0.60 -5.72
CA PHE A 449 29.31 0.34 -5.35
C PHE A 449 28.94 1.10 -4.08
N LEU A 450 29.85 1.14 -3.11
CA LEU A 450 29.74 1.85 -1.85
C LEU A 450 30.66 3.07 -1.92
N SER A 451 30.08 4.26 -1.99
CA SER A 451 30.82 5.49 -2.21
C SER A 451 31.02 6.30 -0.91
N PRO A 452 32.26 6.72 -0.60
CA PRO A 452 32.57 7.56 0.55
C PRO A 452 32.13 9.02 0.34
N LEU A 453 31.85 9.42 -0.91
CA LEU A 453 31.40 10.75 -1.27
C LEU A 453 29.90 10.79 -1.54
N ASN A 454 29.32 11.98 -1.39
CA ASN A 454 27.97 12.28 -1.85
C ASN A 454 27.93 12.39 -3.39
N LYS A 455 26.73 12.31 -3.97
CA LYS A 455 26.48 12.62 -5.37
C LYS A 455 25.51 13.79 -5.46
N GLU A 456 25.74 14.70 -6.40
CA GLU A 456 24.80 15.80 -6.64
C GLU A 456 23.39 15.23 -6.90
N LYS A 457 22.40 15.67 -6.10
CA LYS A 457 20.97 15.34 -6.22
C LYS A 457 20.59 13.86 -6.09
N SER A 458 21.52 12.96 -5.75
CA SER A 458 21.20 11.55 -5.58
C SER A 458 21.82 10.89 -4.36
N GLY A 459 21.07 9.95 -3.76
CA GLY A 459 21.55 9.07 -2.70
C GLY A 459 21.92 7.67 -3.19
N GLY A 460 21.47 7.29 -4.38
CA GLY A 460 21.82 6.05 -5.05
C GLY A 460 21.61 6.19 -6.56
N GLU A 461 22.16 5.28 -7.34
CA GLU A 461 22.02 5.29 -8.79
C GLU A 461 22.12 3.87 -9.32
N GLY A 462 21.01 3.32 -9.80
CA GLY A 462 20.94 2.08 -10.54
C GLY A 462 20.87 2.31 -12.04
N GLU A 463 21.55 1.45 -12.81
CA GLU A 463 21.37 1.42 -14.26
C GLU A 463 20.00 0.82 -14.60
N ILE A 464 19.25 1.49 -15.48
CA ILE A 464 17.87 1.15 -15.81
C ILE A 464 17.74 0.78 -17.29
N ILE A 465 18.57 1.35 -18.16
CA ILE A 465 18.38 1.30 -19.61
C ILE A 465 18.98 0.01 -20.19
N ASP A 466 20.23 -0.27 -19.85
CA ASP A 466 20.93 -1.46 -20.31
C ASP A 466 20.31 -2.72 -19.68
N ILE A 467 19.65 -3.56 -20.47
CA ILE A 467 18.88 -4.72 -19.97
C ILE A 467 19.73 -5.79 -19.27
N ASP A 468 21.04 -5.82 -19.53
CA ASP A 468 22.01 -6.71 -18.90
C ASP A 468 22.97 -5.96 -17.98
N ALA A 469 22.65 -4.69 -17.67
CA ALA A 469 23.36 -3.94 -16.66
C ALA A 469 23.41 -4.71 -15.36
N LYS A 470 24.47 -4.52 -14.59
CA LYS A 470 24.59 -5.25 -13.32
C LYS A 470 25.18 -4.41 -12.23
N GLN A 471 25.14 -3.09 -12.35
CA GLN A 471 25.70 -2.22 -11.33
C GLN A 471 24.72 -1.17 -10.86
N CYS A 472 24.83 -0.88 -9.57
CA CYS A 472 24.31 0.33 -8.97
C CYS A 472 25.33 0.88 -7.99
N ALA A 473 25.16 2.14 -7.60
CA ALA A 473 25.95 2.81 -6.59
C ALA A 473 25.06 3.34 -5.46
N ILE A 474 25.58 3.30 -4.24
CA ILE A 474 24.99 3.92 -3.06
C ILE A 474 25.99 4.95 -2.56
N TYR A 475 25.54 6.20 -2.47
CA TYR A 475 26.37 7.33 -2.10
C TYR A 475 26.32 7.60 -0.59
N ASN A 476 27.31 8.32 -0.09
CA ASN A 476 27.49 8.58 1.34
C ASN A 476 26.26 9.20 2.03
N SER A 477 25.41 9.92 1.30
CA SER A 477 24.17 10.47 1.82
C SER A 477 23.17 9.39 2.28
N ASN A 478 23.17 8.21 1.65
CA ASN A 478 22.20 7.13 1.89
C ASN A 478 22.82 5.75 2.18
N LEU A 479 24.14 5.62 2.34
CA LEU A 479 24.79 4.34 2.69
C LEU A 479 24.20 3.67 3.95
N TRP A 480 23.63 4.45 4.88
CA TRP A 480 22.97 3.94 6.08
C TRP A 480 21.57 3.35 5.82
N LYS A 481 20.95 3.60 4.66
CA LYS A 481 19.53 3.35 4.41
C LYS A 481 19.30 2.10 3.57
N LYS A 482 18.92 0.98 4.21
CA LYS A 482 18.61 -0.30 3.53
C LYS A 482 17.61 -0.18 2.37
N THR A 483 16.58 0.67 2.52
CA THR A 483 15.59 0.88 1.44
C THR A 483 16.19 1.48 0.16
N THR A 484 17.30 2.21 0.23
CA THR A 484 17.99 2.71 -0.98
C THR A 484 18.68 1.55 -1.71
N PHE A 485 19.29 0.61 -1.00
CA PHE A 485 19.84 -0.60 -1.64
C PHE A 485 18.75 -1.40 -2.36
N ALA A 486 17.61 -1.64 -1.71
CA ALA A 486 16.49 -2.33 -2.36
C ALA A 486 16.00 -1.57 -3.61
N HIS A 487 15.91 -0.24 -3.55
CA HIS A 487 15.50 0.61 -4.66
C HIS A 487 16.46 0.52 -5.85
N GLU A 488 17.76 0.74 -5.64
CA GLU A 488 18.73 0.72 -6.75
C GLU A 488 18.95 -0.68 -7.31
N ILE A 489 18.91 -1.73 -6.47
CA ILE A 489 18.93 -3.11 -6.94
C ILE A 489 17.70 -3.39 -7.81
N SER A 490 16.54 -2.87 -7.44
CA SER A 490 15.31 -3.08 -8.22
C SER A 490 15.33 -2.38 -9.57
N HIS A 491 16.02 -1.24 -9.70
CA HIS A 491 16.32 -0.63 -10.98
C HIS A 491 17.12 -1.55 -11.90
N VAL A 492 18.20 -2.14 -11.38
CA VAL A 492 19.04 -3.12 -12.11
C VAL A 492 18.24 -4.39 -12.47
N LEU A 493 17.23 -4.73 -11.68
CA LEU A 493 16.29 -5.83 -11.93
C LEU A 493 15.09 -5.44 -12.81
N GLY A 494 15.16 -4.31 -13.51
CA GLY A 494 14.22 -3.94 -14.59
C GLY A 494 13.02 -3.09 -14.15
N LEU A 495 13.00 -2.57 -12.93
CA LEU A 495 11.94 -1.67 -12.47
C LEU A 495 12.29 -0.20 -12.76
N SER A 496 11.25 0.60 -13.03
CA SER A 496 11.35 2.06 -13.09
C SER A 496 10.56 2.70 -11.96
N HIS A 497 10.73 4.01 -11.77
CA HIS A 497 9.98 4.72 -10.74
C HIS A 497 8.47 4.57 -10.97
N SER A 498 7.72 4.35 -9.89
CA SER A 498 6.26 4.18 -9.95
C SER A 498 5.54 5.40 -10.52
N PHE A 499 6.16 6.59 -10.43
CA PHE A 499 5.63 7.87 -10.90
C PHE A 499 6.25 8.35 -12.22
N GLN A 500 7.08 7.53 -12.87
CA GLN A 500 7.77 7.93 -14.09
C GLN A 500 6.78 8.15 -15.24
N GLU A 501 6.92 9.30 -15.90
CA GLU A 501 6.17 9.60 -17.12
C GLU A 501 6.39 8.53 -18.18
N LYS A 502 5.28 8.10 -18.78
CA LYS A 502 5.28 7.09 -19.84
C LYS A 502 5.35 7.81 -21.18
N ALA A 503 6.09 7.26 -22.15
CA ALA A 503 6.04 7.76 -23.51
C ALA A 503 4.61 7.71 -24.05
N ALA A 504 4.30 8.64 -24.94
CA ALA A 504 2.99 8.70 -25.56
C ALA A 504 2.74 7.42 -26.37
N PRO A 505 1.49 6.91 -26.42
CA PRO A 505 1.16 5.68 -27.17
C PRO A 505 1.63 5.69 -28.64
N GLN A 506 1.67 6.87 -29.26
CA GLN A 506 2.18 7.09 -30.62
C GLN A 506 3.68 6.78 -30.76
N ASP A 507 4.49 7.11 -29.75
CA ASP A 507 5.93 6.84 -29.75
C ASP A 507 6.16 5.33 -29.60
N ILE A 508 5.42 4.69 -28.70
CA ILE A 508 5.44 3.23 -28.52
C ILE A 508 5.04 2.50 -29.81
N THR A 509 4.00 2.98 -30.50
CA THR A 509 3.58 2.43 -31.79
C THR A 509 4.69 2.61 -32.84
N ARG A 510 5.32 3.79 -32.89
CA ARG A 510 6.44 4.07 -33.79
C ARG A 510 7.65 3.17 -33.52
N TYR A 511 8.03 2.97 -32.25
CA TYR A 511 9.16 2.12 -31.86
C TYR A 511 8.93 0.66 -32.26
N ASN A 512 7.74 0.12 -31.99
CA ASN A 512 7.39 -1.23 -32.41
C ASN A 512 7.43 -1.38 -33.94
N LYS A 513 6.85 -0.42 -34.67
CA LYS A 513 6.89 -0.42 -36.14
C LYS A 513 8.33 -0.41 -36.66
N ARG A 514 9.19 0.42 -36.08
CA ARG A 514 10.59 0.53 -36.48
C ARG A 514 11.37 -0.78 -36.28
N ILE A 515 11.11 -1.48 -35.18
CA ILE A 515 11.69 -2.82 -34.94
C ILE A 515 11.24 -3.81 -36.02
N VAL A 516 9.94 -3.83 -36.34
CA VAL A 516 9.41 -4.71 -37.40
C VAL A 516 10.01 -4.37 -38.76
N GLU A 517 10.16 -3.10 -39.10
CA GLU A 517 10.82 -2.67 -40.35
C GLU A 517 12.28 -3.15 -40.43
N ILE A 518 13.01 -3.11 -39.31
CA ILE A 518 14.39 -3.63 -39.25
C ILE A 518 14.38 -5.16 -39.37
N ASP A 519 13.51 -5.86 -38.63
CA ASP A 519 13.39 -7.33 -38.68
C ASP A 519 13.04 -7.80 -40.10
N ASP A 520 12.08 -7.17 -40.78
CA ASP A 520 11.68 -7.47 -42.15
C ASP A 520 12.82 -7.24 -43.16
N TYR A 521 13.58 -6.16 -42.99
CA TYR A 521 14.74 -5.88 -43.83
C TYR A 521 15.82 -6.96 -43.71
N PHE A 522 16.18 -7.38 -42.49
CA PHE A 522 17.19 -8.42 -42.28
C PHE A 522 16.68 -9.80 -42.70
N ASN A 523 15.41 -10.10 -42.49
CA ASN A 523 14.79 -11.33 -43.01
C ASN A 523 14.83 -11.38 -44.54
N TYR A 524 14.60 -10.26 -45.21
CA TYR A 524 14.73 -10.16 -46.66
C TYR A 524 16.16 -10.46 -47.14
N LEU A 525 17.18 -9.88 -46.48
CA LEU A 525 18.59 -10.14 -46.83
C LEU A 525 18.96 -11.62 -46.63
N LEU A 526 18.53 -12.22 -45.51
CA LEU A 526 18.75 -13.64 -45.22
C LEU A 526 18.08 -14.54 -46.28
N ASN A 527 16.87 -14.20 -46.71
CA ASN A 527 16.13 -14.96 -47.72
C ASN A 527 16.66 -14.73 -49.16
N SER A 528 17.38 -13.65 -49.40
CA SER A 528 17.93 -13.30 -50.72
C SER A 528 19.30 -13.90 -51.00
N SER A 529 19.80 -14.78 -50.12
CA SER A 529 21.16 -15.34 -50.19
C SER A 529 22.27 -14.27 -50.20
N THR A 530 22.02 -13.11 -49.57
CA THR A 530 23.03 -12.07 -49.39
C THR A 530 24.22 -12.62 -48.59
N PRO A 531 25.48 -12.33 -48.98
CA PRO A 531 26.65 -12.79 -48.23
C PRO A 531 26.64 -12.33 -46.77
N GLU A 532 27.00 -13.22 -45.84
CA GLU A 532 26.98 -12.92 -44.39
C GLU A 532 27.79 -11.68 -43.99
N GLU A 533 28.91 -11.42 -44.67
CA GLU A 533 29.76 -10.25 -44.41
C GLU A 533 29.03 -8.93 -44.74
N GLU A 534 28.22 -8.93 -45.80
CA GLU A 534 27.41 -7.78 -46.20
C GLU A 534 26.26 -7.57 -45.21
N ILE A 535 25.58 -8.66 -44.80
CA ILE A 535 24.55 -8.62 -43.75
C ILE A 535 25.14 -8.07 -42.44
N ALA A 536 26.33 -8.52 -42.04
CA ALA A 536 26.99 -8.03 -40.83
C ALA A 536 27.36 -6.54 -40.92
N LYS A 537 27.78 -6.07 -42.09
CA LYS A 537 28.07 -4.66 -42.35
C LYS A 537 26.80 -3.81 -42.24
N GLU A 538 25.69 -4.27 -42.82
CA GLU A 538 24.40 -3.60 -42.68
C GLU A 538 23.93 -3.61 -41.22
N TRP A 539 23.97 -4.76 -40.54
CA TRP A 539 23.57 -4.88 -39.13
C TRP A 539 24.32 -3.92 -38.22
N ASN A 540 25.61 -3.66 -38.48
CA ASN A 540 26.39 -2.70 -37.71
C ASN A 540 25.84 -1.27 -37.75
N GLN A 541 25.06 -0.90 -38.78
CA GLN A 541 24.41 0.41 -38.87
C GLN A 541 23.14 0.47 -38.01
N PHE A 542 22.42 -0.64 -37.86
CA PHE A 542 21.13 -0.69 -37.14
C PHE A 542 21.23 -1.18 -35.70
N LYS A 543 22.27 -1.93 -35.33
CA LYS A 543 22.34 -2.65 -34.05
C LYS A 543 22.14 -1.78 -32.81
N ASN A 544 22.63 -0.53 -32.82
CA ASN A 544 22.50 0.38 -31.68
C ASN A 544 21.07 0.90 -31.55
N GLU A 545 20.49 1.39 -32.65
CA GLU A 545 19.07 1.81 -32.70
C GLU A 545 18.15 0.66 -32.30
N TYR A 546 18.37 -0.53 -32.88
CA TYR A 546 17.57 -1.71 -32.58
C TYR A 546 17.63 -2.10 -31.11
N ARG A 547 18.83 -2.07 -30.52
CA ARG A 547 19.05 -2.34 -29.10
C ARG A 547 18.32 -1.31 -28.24
N GLU A 548 18.54 -0.02 -28.44
CA GLU A 548 17.91 1.05 -27.66
C GLU A 548 16.38 0.98 -27.70
N LEU A 549 15.79 0.73 -28.88
CA LEU A 549 14.34 0.55 -29.02
C LEU A 549 13.83 -0.68 -28.26
N ARG A 550 14.53 -1.81 -28.37
CA ARG A 550 14.17 -3.06 -27.67
C ARG A 550 14.29 -2.90 -26.15
N GLU A 551 15.36 -2.27 -25.67
CA GLU A 551 15.60 -2.00 -24.25
C GLU A 551 14.51 -1.08 -23.68
N TYR A 552 14.22 0.02 -24.37
CA TYR A 552 13.16 0.93 -23.97
C TYR A 552 11.80 0.23 -23.86
N LEU A 553 11.40 -0.52 -24.90
CA LEU A 553 10.12 -1.23 -24.90
C LEU A 553 10.07 -2.32 -23.83
N TYR A 554 11.18 -3.00 -23.60
CA TYR A 554 11.29 -4.03 -22.57
C TYR A 554 10.99 -3.47 -21.17
N ILE A 555 11.60 -2.33 -20.83
CA ILE A 555 11.36 -1.63 -19.55
C ILE A 555 9.94 -1.06 -19.52
N TYR A 556 9.47 -0.47 -20.62
CA TYR A 556 8.14 0.14 -20.72
C TYR A 556 7.02 -0.85 -20.39
N TYR A 557 7.01 -2.03 -21.03
CA TYR A 557 5.92 -3.00 -20.86
C TYR A 557 5.87 -3.64 -19.46
N ARG A 558 6.97 -3.62 -18.72
CA ARG A 558 7.06 -4.18 -17.36
C ARG A 558 6.71 -3.20 -16.26
N ASN A 559 6.61 -1.93 -16.60
CA ASN A 559 6.19 -0.88 -15.70
C ASN A 559 4.87 -0.28 -16.22
N PRO A 560 3.77 -1.07 -16.24
CA PRO A 560 2.54 -0.75 -16.98
C PRO A 560 1.70 0.39 -16.38
N PHE A 561 1.98 0.81 -15.15
CA PHE A 561 1.21 1.80 -14.41
C PHE A 561 2.09 2.98 -14.00
N LYS A 562 1.42 4.11 -13.79
CA LYS A 562 2.00 5.33 -13.23
C LYS A 562 1.12 5.79 -12.07
N PHE A 563 1.76 6.07 -10.94
CA PHE A 563 1.11 6.54 -9.72
C PHE A 563 1.57 7.96 -9.36
N LYS A 564 0.77 8.68 -8.58
CA LYS A 564 1.17 9.97 -8.01
C LYS A 564 2.40 9.78 -7.11
N LYS A 565 3.43 10.58 -7.39
CA LYS A 565 4.70 10.58 -6.65
C LYS A 565 4.46 10.85 -5.16
N TYR A 566 5.15 10.10 -4.29
CA TYR A 566 5.06 10.15 -2.83
C TYR A 566 3.77 9.59 -2.22
N GLU A 567 2.82 9.11 -3.02
CA GLU A 567 1.51 8.65 -2.53
C GLU A 567 1.40 7.11 -2.44
N THR A 568 2.48 6.39 -2.77
CA THR A 568 2.54 4.94 -2.62
C THR A 568 3.63 4.53 -1.65
N GLU A 569 3.43 3.40 -0.98
CA GLU A 569 4.48 2.76 -0.19
C GLU A 569 5.37 1.81 -0.99
N ASN A 570 5.32 1.94 -2.33
CA ASN A 570 6.08 1.09 -3.20
C ASN A 570 7.58 1.39 -3.07
N ILE A 571 8.41 0.35 -3.14
CA ILE A 571 9.87 0.51 -3.08
C ILE A 571 10.40 1.41 -4.21
N MET A 572 9.72 1.46 -5.37
CA MET A 572 10.08 2.32 -6.51
C MET A 572 9.48 3.73 -6.45
N ASP A 573 8.89 4.13 -5.32
CA ASP A 573 8.47 5.51 -5.05
C ASP A 573 9.52 6.25 -4.21
N TYR A 574 9.29 7.54 -3.96
CA TYR A 574 10.11 8.40 -3.10
C TYR A 574 9.43 8.75 -1.77
N SER A 575 8.32 8.10 -1.44
CA SER A 575 7.65 8.27 -0.14
C SER A 575 8.58 7.93 1.03
N SER A 576 8.23 8.42 2.23
CA SER A 576 8.97 8.13 3.46
C SER A 576 8.83 6.66 3.88
N THR A 577 7.70 6.03 3.56
CA THR A 577 7.39 4.64 3.87
C THR A 577 7.47 3.81 2.59
N ARG A 578 8.47 2.93 2.47
CA ARG A 578 8.68 2.12 1.28
C ARG A 578 8.92 0.68 1.67
N VAL A 579 7.88 -0.15 1.55
CA VAL A 579 7.83 -1.49 2.17
C VAL A 579 7.30 -2.58 1.24
N SER A 580 6.77 -2.25 0.06
CA SER A 580 6.18 -3.26 -0.81
C SER A 580 6.53 -3.13 -2.30
N PHE A 581 6.35 -4.23 -3.01
CA PHE A 581 6.27 -4.27 -4.47
C PHE A 581 4.87 -4.72 -4.89
N TRP A 582 4.43 -4.33 -6.09
CA TRP A 582 3.21 -4.86 -6.70
C TRP A 582 3.47 -6.21 -7.37
N ARG A 583 2.42 -7.00 -7.59
CA ARG A 583 2.52 -8.34 -8.20
C ARG A 583 3.14 -8.32 -9.59
N TYR A 584 2.84 -7.31 -10.41
CA TYR A 584 3.48 -7.18 -11.72
C TYR A 584 4.98 -6.88 -11.63
N GLN A 585 5.43 -6.20 -10.56
CA GLN A 585 6.85 -5.96 -10.31
C GLN A 585 7.54 -7.25 -9.83
N TRP A 586 6.87 -8.07 -9.00
CA TRP A 586 7.43 -9.37 -8.60
C TRP A 586 7.82 -10.20 -9.84
N LYS A 587 6.92 -10.26 -10.83
CA LYS A 587 7.18 -10.95 -12.09
C LYS A 587 8.37 -10.37 -12.85
N ALA A 588 8.45 -9.04 -12.99
CA ALA A 588 9.57 -8.39 -13.67
C ALA A 588 10.92 -8.69 -13.00
N LEU A 589 10.96 -8.60 -11.66
CA LEU A 589 12.14 -8.93 -10.85
C LEU A 589 12.58 -10.39 -11.03
N GLN A 590 11.63 -11.34 -11.01
CA GLN A 590 11.89 -12.77 -11.24
C GLN A 590 12.48 -13.04 -12.62
N GLU A 591 11.88 -12.46 -13.67
CA GLU A 591 12.31 -12.65 -15.05
C GLU A 591 13.76 -12.19 -15.28
N ASP A 592 14.12 -11.00 -14.81
CA ASP A 592 15.49 -10.48 -14.98
C ASP A 592 16.50 -11.21 -14.11
N THR A 593 16.11 -11.57 -12.88
CA THR A 593 16.95 -12.40 -12.00
C THR A 593 17.29 -13.73 -12.66
N LYS A 594 16.30 -14.44 -13.19
CA LYS A 594 16.52 -15.71 -13.89
C LYS A 594 17.37 -15.52 -15.16
N LYS A 595 17.08 -14.49 -15.94
CA LYS A 595 17.73 -14.26 -17.24
C LYS A 595 19.19 -13.80 -17.12
N PHE A 596 19.50 -12.89 -16.19
CA PHE A 596 20.78 -12.17 -16.18
C PHE A 596 21.66 -12.45 -14.95
N TYR A 597 21.09 -12.70 -13.77
CA TYR A 597 21.87 -12.64 -12.53
C TYR A 597 22.04 -13.97 -11.80
N SER A 598 21.09 -14.90 -11.96
CA SER A 598 21.16 -16.21 -11.31
C SER A 598 22.29 -17.05 -11.86
N LYS A 599 22.89 -17.90 -11.02
CA LYS A 599 23.90 -18.88 -11.47
C LYS A 599 23.24 -19.88 -12.42
N LYS A 600 23.93 -20.20 -13.51
CA LYS A 600 23.53 -21.24 -14.44
C LYS A 600 23.97 -22.61 -13.94
#